data_AF-A0A7V0LUV2-F1
#
_entry.id   AF-A0A7V0LUV2-F1
#
_cell.length_a   1.000
_cell.length_b   1.000
_cell.length_c   1.000
_cell.angle_alpha   90.00
_cell.angle_beta   90.00
_cell.angle_gamma   90.00
#
_symmetry.space_group_name_H-M   'P 1'
#
loop_
_entity.id
_entity.type
_entity.pdbx_description
1 polymer ?
#
loop_
_entity_poly.entity_id
_entity_poly.type
_entity_poly.pdbx_seq_one_letter_code
_entity_poly.pdbx_strand_id
1 'polypeptide(L)'
;MICEEIGFSAVKELSTIDGARIDLAILKENEKILAIEFENSYKWIKQRVLYNAIKAHRDGFNRLWIVYPFNNKPLKNSWVGSFIEELGVKVEVVHPKEVKEKVRDFLASVVG
;
A
#
# COMPACT_ATOMS: atom_id res chain seq x y z
N MET A 1 -11.59 -0.52 16.80
CA MET A 1 -11.19 -0.80 15.40
C MET A 1 -9.73 -1.25 15.47
N ILE A 2 -9.34 -2.41 14.90
CA ILE A 2 -8.06 -3.09 15.20
C ILE A 2 -6.84 -2.15 15.23
N CYS A 3 -6.77 -1.13 14.37
CA CYS A 3 -5.66 -0.17 14.33
C CYS A 3 -5.60 0.71 15.60
N GLU A 4 -6.73 1.27 16.03
CA GLU A 4 -6.79 2.21 17.17
C GLU A 4 -6.44 1.53 18.49
N GLU A 5 -6.86 0.27 18.64
CA GLU A 5 -6.60 -0.56 19.82
C GLU A 5 -5.10 -0.85 20.04
N ILE A 6 -4.29 -0.75 18.97
CA ILE A 6 -2.84 -1.00 18.99
C ILE A 6 -2.01 0.25 18.66
N GLY A 7 -2.61 1.44 18.73
CA GLY A 7 -1.91 2.73 18.62
C GLY A 7 -1.68 3.24 17.19
N PHE A 8 -2.39 2.71 16.19
CA PHE A 8 -2.38 3.21 14.82
C PHE A 8 -3.71 3.88 14.47
N SER A 9 -3.67 4.82 13.54
CA SER A 9 -4.87 5.38 12.91
C SER A 9 -5.02 4.87 11.48
N ALA A 10 -6.27 4.71 11.04
CA ALA A 10 -6.62 4.29 9.70
C ALA A 10 -7.43 5.40 9.03
N VAL A 11 -6.82 6.09 8.07
CA VAL A 11 -7.42 7.25 7.38
C VAL A 11 -7.85 6.83 5.99
N LYS A 12 -9.15 6.90 5.72
CA LYS A 12 -9.72 6.64 4.38
C LYS A 12 -9.56 7.87 3.49
N GLU A 13 -9.31 7.65 2.21
CA GLU A 13 -9.18 8.70 1.19
C GLU A 13 -8.22 9.83 1.62
N LEU A 14 -7.06 9.46 2.14
CA LEU A 14 -6.03 10.42 2.54
C LEU A 14 -5.61 11.24 1.31
N SER A 15 -5.83 12.54 1.36
CA SER A 15 -5.38 13.46 0.32
C SER A 15 -3.87 13.62 0.39
N THR A 16 -3.20 13.51 -0.75
CA THR A 16 -1.74 13.67 -0.84
C THR A 16 -1.35 15.12 -1.13
N ILE A 17 -0.08 15.45 -0.92
CA ILE A 17 0.48 16.79 -1.22
C ILE A 17 0.28 17.24 -2.67
N ASP A 18 0.15 16.29 -3.61
CA ASP A 18 -0.01 16.56 -5.05
C ASP A 18 -1.49 16.56 -5.50
N GLY A 19 -2.45 16.53 -4.55
CA GLY A 19 -3.88 16.54 -4.86
C GLY A 19 -4.44 15.18 -5.34
N ALA A 20 -3.68 14.09 -5.17
CA ALA A 20 -4.18 12.74 -5.37
C ALA A 20 -4.77 12.18 -4.05
N ARG A 21 -5.19 10.92 -4.07
CA ARG A 21 -5.70 10.22 -2.88
C ARG A 21 -5.08 8.85 -2.71
N ILE A 22 -4.80 8.48 -1.46
CA ILE A 22 -4.53 7.11 -1.03
C ILE A 22 -5.81 6.54 -0.43
N ASP A 23 -6.27 5.39 -0.92
CA ASP A 23 -7.58 4.84 -0.52
C ASP A 23 -7.66 4.58 0.99
N LEU A 24 -6.59 4.02 1.55
CA LEU A 24 -6.45 3.79 2.98
C LEU A 24 -5.00 3.98 3.41
N ALA A 25 -4.77 4.88 4.34
CA ALA A 25 -3.48 5.10 4.97
C ALA A 25 -3.51 4.59 6.41
N ILE A 26 -2.49 3.82 6.79
CA ILE A 26 -2.23 3.47 8.18
C ILE A 26 -1.10 4.34 8.69
N LEU A 27 -1.35 5.03 9.80
CA LEU A 27 -0.43 5.96 10.43
C LEU A 27 -0.18 5.55 11.89
N LYS A 28 0.98 5.89 12.42
CA LYS A 28 1.25 5.86 13.86
C LYS A 28 1.63 7.26 14.27
N GLU A 29 0.79 7.90 15.08
CA GLU A 29 0.87 9.35 15.31
C GLU A 29 0.86 10.11 13.98
N ASN A 30 2.01 10.64 13.54
CA ASN A 30 2.18 11.31 12.24
C ASN A 30 3.05 10.52 11.25
N GLU A 31 3.58 9.36 11.64
CA GLU A 31 4.42 8.52 10.79
C GLU A 31 3.57 7.77 9.74
N LYS A 32 4.04 7.77 8.49
CA LYS A 32 3.41 7.15 7.32
C LYS A 32 3.79 5.67 7.23
N ILE A 33 3.05 4.80 7.92
CA ILE A 33 3.42 3.39 8.09
C ILE A 33 3.13 2.54 6.85
N LEU A 34 1.92 2.66 6.29
CA LEU A 34 1.49 1.84 5.16
C LEU A 34 0.42 2.56 4.34
N ALA A 35 0.64 2.67 3.03
CA ALA A 35 -0.38 3.02 2.06
C ALA A 35 -1.05 1.75 1.52
N ILE A 36 -2.37 1.79 1.31
CA ILE A 36 -3.15 0.69 0.74
C ILE A 36 -4.02 1.24 -0.40
N GLU A 37 -3.96 0.58 -1.55
CA GLU A 37 -4.75 0.90 -2.74
C GLU A 37 -5.56 -0.31 -3.17
N PHE A 38 -6.82 -0.12 -3.51
CA PHE A 38 -7.72 -1.18 -3.97
C PHE A 38 -7.80 -1.14 -5.49
N GLU A 39 -7.12 -2.08 -6.15
CA GLU A 39 -7.04 -2.14 -7.60
C GLU A 39 -7.85 -3.30 -8.16
N ASN A 40 -8.69 -3.01 -9.16
CA ASN A 40 -9.51 -4.01 -9.86
C ASN A 40 -9.20 -4.13 -11.36
N SER A 41 -8.18 -3.40 -11.86
CA SER A 41 -7.83 -3.43 -13.27
C SER A 41 -6.91 -4.60 -13.59
N TYR A 42 -7.36 -5.58 -14.36
CA TYR A 42 -6.48 -6.65 -14.83
C TYR A 42 -5.45 -6.16 -15.86
N LYS A 43 -5.93 -5.46 -16.90
CA LYS A 43 -5.12 -5.01 -18.04
C LYS A 43 -4.06 -3.97 -17.66
N TRP A 44 -4.41 -3.03 -16.79
CA TRP A 44 -3.56 -1.87 -16.50
C TRP A 44 -2.86 -1.94 -15.14
N ILE A 45 -2.87 -3.10 -14.49
CA ILE A 45 -2.34 -3.26 -13.12
C ILE A 45 -0.91 -2.76 -12.98
N LYS A 46 -0.02 -3.00 -13.95
CA LYS A 46 1.38 -2.52 -13.87
C LYS A 46 1.47 -0.99 -13.83
N GLN A 47 0.67 -0.30 -14.63
CA GLN A 47 0.62 1.17 -14.66
C GLN A 47 0.01 1.71 -13.37
N ARG A 48 -1.03 1.05 -12.86
CA ARG A 48 -1.66 1.38 -11.58
C ARG A 48 -0.69 1.25 -10.42
N VAL A 49 0.01 0.12 -10.34
CA VAL A 49 1.03 -0.12 -9.30
C VAL A 49 2.14 0.94 -9.37
N LEU A 50 2.64 1.25 -10.58
CA LEU A 50 3.66 2.29 -10.77
C LEU A 50 3.18 3.67 -10.30
N TYR A 51 2.00 4.09 -10.75
CA TYR A 51 1.41 5.37 -10.36
C TYR A 51 1.21 5.46 -8.85
N ASN A 52 0.65 4.42 -8.24
CA ASN A 52 0.41 4.38 -6.81
C ASN A 52 1.70 4.36 -5.98
N ALA A 53 2.75 3.67 -6.45
CA ALA A 53 4.05 3.68 -5.78
C ALA A 53 4.70 5.06 -5.80
N ILE A 54 4.66 5.76 -6.93
CA ILE A 54 5.16 7.14 -7.04
C ILE A 54 4.35 8.08 -6.14
N LYS A 55 3.01 7.96 -6.17
CA LYS A 55 2.10 8.73 -5.31
C LYS A 55 2.41 8.52 -3.82
N ALA A 56 2.57 7.27 -3.40
CA ALA A 56 2.91 6.91 -2.02
C ALA A 56 4.29 7.46 -1.61
N HIS A 57 5.31 7.27 -2.46
CA HIS A 57 6.66 7.79 -2.25
C HIS A 57 6.67 9.30 -2.02
N ARG A 58 5.97 10.05 -2.90
CA ARG A 58 5.92 11.52 -2.82
C ARG A 58 5.22 12.03 -1.57
N ASP A 59 4.27 11.27 -1.03
CA ASP A 59 3.59 11.58 0.23
C ASP A 59 4.33 11.04 1.48
N GLY A 60 5.53 10.47 1.29
CA GLY A 60 6.40 10.03 2.38
C GLY A 60 6.21 8.59 2.83
N PHE A 61 5.42 7.77 2.13
CA PHE A 61 5.31 6.34 2.42
C PHE A 61 6.43 5.55 1.76
N ASN A 62 7.08 4.66 2.53
CA ASN A 62 8.06 3.70 2.01
C ASN A 62 7.48 2.30 1.78
N ARG A 63 6.18 2.10 2.06
CA ARG A 63 5.50 0.82 1.92
C ARG A 63 4.10 1.01 1.35
N LEU A 64 3.77 0.19 0.36
CA LEU A 64 2.50 0.23 -0.35
C LEU A 64 1.97 -1.19 -0.55
N TRP A 65 0.72 -1.40 -0.16
CA TRP A 65 -0.03 -2.61 -0.50
C TRP A 65 -1.03 -2.32 -1.62
N ILE A 66 -1.01 -3.19 -2.62
CA ILE A 66 -2.00 -3.19 -3.70
C ILE A 66 -2.94 -4.37 -3.45
N VAL A 67 -4.16 -4.07 -3.01
CA VAL A 67 -5.20 -5.08 -2.81
C VAL A 67 -5.81 -5.41 -4.17
N TYR A 68 -5.59 -6.65 -4.64
CA TYR A 68 -5.82 -7.03 -6.02
C TYR A 68 -6.49 -8.42 -6.13
N PRO A 69 -7.66 -8.56 -6.78
CA PRO A 69 -8.48 -9.77 -6.71
C PRO A 69 -8.06 -10.89 -7.68
N PHE A 70 -7.05 -10.66 -8.53
CA PHE A 70 -6.64 -11.65 -9.53
C PHE A 70 -5.36 -12.37 -9.12
N ASN A 71 -5.25 -13.64 -9.48
CA ASN A 71 -4.16 -14.52 -9.04
C ASN A 71 -2.86 -14.37 -9.85
N ASN A 72 -2.81 -13.49 -10.86
CA ASN A 72 -1.57 -13.19 -11.56
C ASN A 72 -0.62 -12.41 -10.64
N LYS A 73 0.69 -12.53 -10.89
CA LYS A 73 1.73 -11.77 -10.18
C LYS A 73 2.13 -10.58 -11.04
N PRO A 74 1.50 -9.40 -10.89
CA PRO A 74 1.65 -8.31 -11.86
C PRO A 74 3.07 -7.75 -11.94
N LEU A 75 3.86 -7.90 -10.88
CA LEU A 75 5.25 -7.42 -10.84
C LEU A 75 6.29 -8.49 -11.17
N LYS A 76 5.90 -9.76 -11.32
CA LYS A 76 6.86 -10.83 -11.65
C LYS A 76 7.52 -10.54 -13.00
N ASN A 77 8.85 -10.54 -13.04
CA ASN A 77 9.66 -10.26 -14.23
C ASN A 77 9.30 -8.93 -14.92
N SER A 78 9.00 -7.89 -14.14
CA SER A 78 8.59 -6.58 -14.63
C SER A 78 9.56 -5.50 -14.15
N TRP A 79 10.07 -4.68 -15.07
CA TRP A 79 10.93 -3.53 -14.74
C TRP A 79 10.26 -2.58 -13.74
N VAL A 80 8.92 -2.53 -13.74
CA VAL A 80 8.14 -1.74 -12.77
C VAL A 80 8.47 -2.11 -11.32
N GLY A 81 8.65 -3.40 -11.02
CA GLY A 81 9.00 -3.83 -9.65
C GLY A 81 10.38 -3.31 -9.25
N SER A 82 11.39 -3.52 -10.10
CA SER A 82 12.76 -3.05 -9.87
C SER A 82 12.84 -1.52 -9.75
N PHE A 83 12.15 -0.80 -10.62
CA PHE A 83 12.10 0.67 -10.56
C PHE A 83 11.48 1.19 -9.25
N ILE A 84 10.42 0.53 -8.78
CA ILE A 84 9.78 0.89 -7.51
C ILE A 84 10.70 0.63 -6.32
N GLU A 85 11.47 -0.47 -6.35
CA GLU A 85 12.48 -0.77 -5.32
C GLU A 85 13.60 0.28 -5.31
N GLU A 86 14.05 0.75 -6.49
CA GLU A 86 15.02 1.84 -6.63
C GLU A 86 14.50 3.16 -6.02
N LEU A 87 13.19 3.42 -6.08
CA LEU A 87 12.55 4.55 -5.41
C LEU A 87 12.46 4.39 -3.88
N GLY A 88 12.88 3.26 -3.33
CA GLY A 88 12.82 2.97 -1.90
C GLY A 88 11.43 2.61 -1.39
N VAL A 89 10.49 2.23 -2.28
CA VAL A 89 9.15 1.79 -1.89
C VAL A 89 9.05 0.27 -1.93
N LYS A 90 8.65 -0.34 -0.82
CA LYS A 90 8.31 -1.76 -0.74
C LYS A 90 6.87 -1.97 -1.16
N VAL A 91 6.66 -2.52 -2.35
CA VAL A 91 5.32 -2.87 -2.84
C VAL A 91 5.01 -4.35 -2.61
N GLU A 92 3.81 -4.61 -2.08
CA GLU A 92 3.27 -5.95 -1.97
C GLU A 92 1.88 -6.02 -2.60
N VAL A 93 1.61 -7.09 -3.35
CA VAL A 93 0.29 -7.35 -3.94
C VAL A 93 -0.42 -8.36 -3.04
N VAL A 94 -1.55 -7.94 -2.48
CA VAL A 94 -2.29 -8.70 -1.46
C VAL A 94 -3.64 -9.09 -2.02
N HIS A 95 -4.02 -10.36 -1.87
CA HIS A 95 -5.36 -10.78 -2.28
C HIS A 95 -6.41 -10.29 -1.26
N PRO A 96 -7.60 -9.83 -1.69
CA PRO A 96 -8.65 -9.33 -0.78
C PRO A 96 -9.04 -10.30 0.35
N LYS A 97 -8.94 -11.61 0.10
CA LYS A 97 -9.24 -12.65 1.11
C LYS A 97 -8.25 -12.66 2.27
N GLU A 98 -7.03 -12.17 2.06
CA GLU A 98 -5.92 -12.24 3.02
C GLU A 98 -5.70 -10.91 3.74
N VAL A 99 -6.25 -9.81 3.20
CA VAL A 99 -5.90 -8.44 3.65
C VAL A 99 -6.13 -8.22 5.14
N LYS A 100 -7.23 -8.75 5.70
CA LYS A 100 -7.59 -8.51 7.10
C LYS A 100 -6.60 -9.14 8.07
N GLU A 101 -6.23 -10.40 7.82
CA GLU A 101 -5.26 -11.12 8.63
C GLU A 101 -3.87 -10.51 8.46
N LYS A 102 -3.48 -10.24 7.22
CA LYS A 102 -2.19 -9.65 6.90
C LYS A 102 -1.98 -8.28 7.54
N VAL A 103 -2.99 -7.39 7.52
CA VAL A 103 -2.92 -6.10 8.24
C VAL A 103 -2.70 -6.34 9.72
N ARG A 104 -3.44 -7.26 10.35
CA ARG A 104 -3.28 -7.55 11.78
C ARG A 104 -1.86 -7.99 12.10
N ASP A 105 -1.32 -8.96 11.37
CA ASP A 105 0.01 -9.51 11.60
C ASP A 105 1.10 -8.46 11.36
N PHE A 106 0.94 -7.68 10.29
CA PHE A 106 1.86 -6.58 9.99
C PHE A 106 1.89 -5.55 11.12
N LEU A 107 0.74 -5.09 11.61
CA LEU A 107 0.72 -4.09 12.68
C LEU A 107 1.27 -4.65 13.99
N ALA A 108 1.01 -5.92 14.31
CA ALA A 108 1.64 -6.58 15.46
C ALA A 108 3.18 -6.61 15.33
N SER A 109 3.71 -6.84 14.13
CA SER A 109 5.16 -6.85 13.86
C SER A 109 5.84 -5.48 13.89
N VAL A 110 5.08 -4.39 13.83
CA VAL A 110 5.59 -3.01 13.89
C VAL A 110 5.62 -2.48 15.33
N VAL A 111 4.86 -3.11 16.25
CA VAL A 111 4.82 -2.74 17.68
C VAL A 111 5.82 -3.53 18.52
N GLY A 112 6.17 -4.75 18.11
CA GLY A 112 7.21 -5.57 18.73
C GLY A 112 8.61 -5.14 18.31
#